data_AF-A0A432RM37-F1
#
_entry.id   AF-A0A432RM37-F1
#
_cell.length_a   1.000
_cell.length_b   1.000
_cell.length_c   1.000
_cell.angle_alpha   90.00
_cell.angle_beta   90.00
_cell.angle_gamma   90.00
#
_symmetry.space_group_name_H-M   'P 1'
#
loop_
_entity.id
_entity.type
_entity.pdbx_description
1 polymer ?
#
loop_
_entity_poly.entity_id
_entity_poly.type
_entity_poly.pdbx_seq_one_letter_code
_entity_poly.pdbx_strand_id
1 'polypeptide(L)'
;TVNRAAHDLVENSNITARIGELQEEGRKRHDVTVDLLTEQLQDAYGLAMQTGHAAAAVGATWALAKLHGLDKPALKGPRELYPDIEIRITRDPKPM
;
A
#
# COMPACT_ATOMS: atom_id res chain seq x y z
N THR A 1 9.73 21.54 0.64
CA THR A 1 8.49 20.81 0.28
C THR A 1 8.42 19.54 1.09
N VAL A 2 7.22 19.05 1.41
CA VAL A 2 7.01 17.84 2.23
C VAL A 2 7.75 16.62 1.67
N ASN A 3 7.77 16.46 0.33
CA ASN A 3 8.48 15.36 -0.33
C ASN A 3 9.99 15.35 -0.07
N ARG A 4 10.62 16.52 0.09
CA ARG A 4 12.07 16.61 0.38
C ARG A 4 12.35 16.24 1.83
N ALA A 5 11.53 16.74 2.76
CA ALA A 5 11.64 16.37 4.17
C ALA A 5 11.37 14.88 4.42
N ALA A 6 10.44 14.26 3.68
CA ALA A 6 10.17 12.83 3.74
C ALA A 6 11.35 12.00 3.20
N HIS A 7 11.99 12.46 2.11
CA HIS A 7 13.20 11.85 1.58
C HIS A 7 14.35 11.90 2.60
N ASP A 8 14.60 13.06 3.20
CA ASP A 8 15.64 13.26 4.20
C ASP A 8 15.40 12.40 5.47
N LEU A 9 14.13 12.14 5.81
CA LEU A 9 13.73 11.30 6.94
C LEU A 9 13.99 9.80 6.66
N VAL A 10 13.75 9.35 5.43
CA VAL A 10 13.99 7.97 5.00
C VAL A 10 15.49 7.70 4.81
N GLU A 11 16.26 8.69 4.36
CA GLU A 11 17.73 8.59 4.27
C GLU A 11 18.42 8.56 5.65
N ASN A 12 17.72 8.95 6.72
CA ASN A 12 18.28 8.90 8.06
C ASN A 12 18.45 7.43 8.53
N SER A 13 19.71 7.01 8.68
CA SER A 13 20.06 5.65 9.06
C SER A 13 19.43 5.20 10.39
N ASN A 14 19.23 6.11 11.35
CA ASN A 14 18.65 5.79 12.65
C ASN A 14 17.15 5.50 12.54
N ILE A 15 16.45 6.20 11.64
CA ILE A 15 15.01 6.04 11.45
C ILE A 15 14.73 4.75 10.69
N THR A 16 15.51 4.48 9.64
CA THR A 16 15.41 3.23 8.88
C THR A 16 15.78 2.02 9.73
N ALA A 17 16.81 2.13 10.57
CA ALA A 17 17.15 1.09 11.55
C ALA A 17 16.00 0.86 12.54
N ARG A 18 15.38 1.93 13.07
CA ARG A 18 14.27 1.81 14.02
C ARG A 18 13.02 1.19 13.41
N ILE A 19 12.69 1.53 12.16
CA ILE A 19 11.60 0.90 11.41
C ILE A 19 11.90 -0.60 11.22
N GLY A 20 13.13 -0.94 10.84
CA GLY A 20 13.59 -2.32 10.71
C GLY A 20 13.45 -3.10 12.02
N GLU A 21 13.92 -2.55 13.13
CA GLU A 21 13.80 -3.16 14.47
C GLU A 21 12.34 -3.44 14.85
N LEU A 22 11.43 -2.48 14.63
CA LEU A 22 10.01 -2.64 14.96
C LEU A 22 9.34 -3.70 14.07
N GLN A 23 9.71 -3.76 12.79
CA GLN A 23 9.23 -4.79 11.87
C GLN A 23 9.80 -6.16 12.23
N GLU A 24 11.06 -6.24 12.62
CA GLU A 24 11.74 -7.45 13.09
C GLU A 24 11.13 -7.97 14.40
N GLU A 25 10.84 -7.09 15.36
CA GLU A 25 10.15 -7.42 16.62
C GLU A 25 8.70 -7.88 16.37
N GLY A 26 8.02 -7.27 15.39
CA GLY A 26 6.71 -7.73 14.92
C GLY A 26 6.79 -9.13 14.29
N ARG A 27 7.79 -9.39 13.43
CA ARG A 27 8.04 -10.71 12.82
C ARG A 27 8.37 -11.76 13.85
N LYS A 28 9.28 -11.49 14.79
CA LYS A 28 9.72 -12.46 15.81
C LYS A 28 8.64 -12.88 16.79
N ARG A 29 7.70 -11.98 17.12
CA ARG A 29 6.59 -12.30 18.04
C ARG A 29 5.53 -13.21 17.42
N HIS A 30 5.43 -13.26 16.09
CA HIS A 30 4.40 -14.00 15.40
C HIS A 30 4.92 -15.14 14.52
N ASP A 31 6.21 -15.19 14.18
CA ASP A 31 6.84 -16.16 13.25
C ASP A 31 6.04 -16.34 11.94
N VAL A 32 5.24 -15.34 11.60
CA VAL A 32 4.40 -15.33 10.42
C VAL A 32 5.27 -14.86 9.27
N THR A 33 5.75 -15.81 8.47
CA THR A 33 6.41 -15.53 7.20
C THR A 33 5.39 -15.37 6.09
N VAL A 34 5.79 -14.69 5.01
CA VAL A 34 4.97 -14.59 3.79
C VAL A 34 4.65 -15.97 3.25
N ASP A 35 5.62 -16.88 3.25
CA ASP A 35 5.46 -18.26 2.79
C ASP A 35 4.40 -19.02 3.60
N LEU A 36 4.44 -18.90 4.94
CA LEU A 36 3.46 -19.53 5.82
C LEU A 36 2.04 -18.99 5.58
N LEU A 37 1.89 -17.68 5.39
CA LEU A 37 0.59 -17.08 5.06
C LEU A 37 0.09 -17.53 3.68
N THR A 38 0.99 -17.64 2.71
CA THR A 38 0.66 -18.13 1.38
C THR A 38 0.14 -19.57 1.44
N GLU A 39 0.79 -20.45 2.20
CA GLU A 39 0.35 -21.84 2.41
C GLU A 39 -1.04 -21.89 3.07
N GLN A 40 -1.23 -21.17 4.18
CA GLN A 40 -2.51 -21.13 4.90
C GLN A 40 -3.67 -20.62 4.03
N LEU A 41 -3.42 -19.62 3.17
CA LEU A 41 -4.43 -19.10 2.25
C LEU A 41 -4.74 -20.07 1.11
N GLN A 42 -3.76 -20.85 0.64
CA GLN A 42 -3.98 -21.90 -0.35
C GLN A 42 -4.80 -23.06 0.25
N ASP A 43 -4.54 -23.45 1.49
CA ASP A 43 -5.33 -24.45 2.20
C ASP A 43 -6.78 -23.98 2.42
N ALA A 44 -6.97 -22.73 2.83
CA ALA A 44 -8.28 -22.12 2.96
C ALA A 44 -9.03 -22.07 1.61
N TYR A 45 -8.32 -21.80 0.51
CA TYR A 45 -8.88 -21.87 -0.84
C TYR A 45 -9.32 -23.29 -1.20
N GLY A 46 -8.49 -24.30 -0.93
CA GLY A 46 -8.81 -25.70 -1.15
C GLY A 46 -10.06 -26.15 -0.37
N LEU A 47 -10.14 -25.77 0.91
CA LEU A 47 -11.29 -26.05 1.76
C LEU A 47 -12.57 -25.34 1.27
N ALA A 48 -12.46 -24.09 0.84
CA ALA A 48 -13.59 -23.34 0.28
C ALA A 48 -14.12 -23.98 -1.02
N MET A 49 -13.23 -24.48 -1.87
CA MET A 49 -13.59 -25.22 -3.09
C MET A 49 -14.28 -26.55 -2.78
N GLN A 50 -13.76 -27.32 -1.81
CA GLN A 50 -14.35 -28.60 -1.39
C GLN A 50 -15.73 -28.44 -0.74
N THR A 51 -15.92 -27.37 0.04
CA THR A 51 -17.18 -27.08 0.74
C THR A 51 -18.19 -26.29 -0.12
N GLY A 52 -17.86 -25.96 -1.36
CA GLY A 52 -18.74 -25.23 -2.28
C GLY A 52 -18.94 -23.74 -1.96
N HIS A 53 -18.10 -23.15 -1.10
CA HIS A 53 -18.19 -21.74 -0.72
C HIS A 53 -17.36 -20.86 -1.66
N ALA A 54 -17.90 -20.61 -2.85
CA ALA A 54 -17.22 -19.82 -3.90
C ALA A 54 -16.78 -18.42 -3.42
N ALA A 55 -17.56 -17.75 -2.56
CA ALA A 55 -17.21 -16.44 -2.03
C ALA A 55 -15.95 -16.46 -1.14
N ALA A 56 -15.78 -17.51 -0.33
CA ALA A 56 -14.60 -17.68 0.51
C ALA A 56 -13.35 -17.97 -0.33
N ALA A 57 -13.49 -18.75 -1.40
CA ALA A 57 -12.40 -19.01 -2.34
C ALA A 57 -11.94 -17.73 -3.05
N VAL A 58 -12.87 -16.90 -3.53
CA VAL A 58 -12.56 -15.59 -4.12
C VAL A 58 -11.85 -14.69 -3.10
N GLY A 59 -12.30 -14.69 -1.85
CA GLY A 59 -11.65 -13.97 -0.75
C GLY A 59 -10.20 -14.41 -0.53
N ALA A 60 -9.94 -15.71 -0.53
CA ALA A 60 -8.58 -16.26 -0.41
C ALA A 60 -7.70 -15.88 -1.61
N THR A 61 -8.21 -15.93 -2.84
CA THR A 61 -7.48 -15.49 -4.04
C THR A 61 -7.10 -14.01 -3.96
N TRP A 62 -8.02 -13.15 -3.52
CA TRP A 62 -7.74 -11.73 -3.32
C TRP A 62 -6.73 -11.48 -2.20
N ALA A 63 -6.81 -12.24 -1.10
CA ALA A 63 -5.85 -12.15 -0.01
C ALA A 63 -4.42 -12.53 -0.47
N LEU A 64 -4.28 -13.59 -1.27
CA LEU A 64 -3.03 -13.94 -1.94
C LEU A 64 -2.53 -12.81 -2.84
N ALA A 65 -3.39 -12.27 -3.70
CA ALA A 65 -3.01 -11.17 -4.60
C ALA A 65 -2.51 -9.94 -3.83
N LYS A 66 -3.15 -9.60 -2.71
CA LYS A 66 -2.73 -8.51 -1.83
C LYS A 66 -1.40 -8.79 -1.15
N LEU A 67 -1.21 -10.01 -0.63
CA LEU A 67 0.02 -10.43 0.05
C LEU A 67 1.24 -10.36 -0.89
N HIS A 68 1.06 -10.78 -2.14
CA HIS A 68 2.11 -10.71 -3.18
C HIS A 68 2.21 -9.35 -3.88
N GLY A 69 1.40 -8.35 -3.48
CA GLY A 69 1.46 -7.00 -4.01
C GLY A 69 0.89 -6.81 -5.42
N LEU A 70 0.11 -7.77 -5.93
CA LEU A 70 -0.53 -7.73 -7.25
C LEU A 70 -1.76 -6.80 -7.31
N ASP A 71 -2.28 -6.38 -6.16
CA ASP A 71 -3.46 -5.49 -6.03
C ASP A 71 -3.10 -3.99 -5.98
N LYS A 72 -1.81 -3.62 -6.00
CA LYS A 72 -1.46 -2.20 -6.02
C LYS A 72 -1.77 -1.62 -7.40
N PRO A 73 -2.64 -0.59 -7.53
CA PRO A 73 -2.71 0.16 -8.78
C PRO A 73 -1.31 0.66 -9.08
N ALA A 74 -0.85 0.49 -10.32
CA ALA A 74 0.42 1.04 -10.79
C ALA A 74 0.51 2.47 -10.25
N LEU A 75 1.52 2.75 -9.41
CA LEU A 75 1.67 4.02 -8.73
C LEU A 75 1.56 5.15 -9.78
N LYS A 76 0.38 5.75 -9.91
CA LYS A 76 0.16 6.88 -10.81
C LYS A 76 1.03 7.99 -10.24
N GLY A 77 2.02 8.41 -11.03
CA GLY A 77 3.00 9.38 -10.62
C GLY A 77 2.32 10.66 -10.09
N PRO A 78 3.03 11.45 -9.26
CA PRO A 78 2.46 12.58 -8.52
C PRO A 78 1.80 13.68 -9.38
N ARG A 79 1.96 13.64 -10.71
CA ARG A 79 1.35 14.58 -11.67
C ARG A 79 -0.15 14.43 -11.87
N GLU A 80 -0.74 13.28 -11.55
CA GLU A 80 -2.20 13.09 -11.72
C GLU A 80 -3.02 13.44 -10.47
N LEU A 81 -2.38 13.73 -9.34
CA LEU A 81 -3.08 13.98 -8.07
C LEU A 81 -3.52 15.44 -7.89
N TYR A 82 -3.06 16.36 -8.75
CA TYR A 82 -3.46 17.77 -8.74
C TYR A 82 -3.77 18.20 -10.18
N PRO A 83 -5.05 18.25 -10.60
CA PRO A 83 -5.38 18.92 -11.84
C PRO A 83 -4.99 20.41 -11.72
N ASP A 84 -4.30 20.92 -12.73
CA ASP A 84 -3.85 22.32 -12.77
C ASP A 84 -5.04 23.25 -12.54
N ILE A 85 -5.02 24.00 -11.44
CA ILE A 85 -6.04 25.01 -11.16
C ILE A 85 -5.74 26.20 -12.06
N GLU A 86 -6.50 26.36 -13.15
CA GLU A 86 -6.47 27.57 -13.96
C GLU A 86 -7.12 28.74 -13.21
N ILE A 87 -6.30 29.55 -12.53
CA ILE A 87 -6.77 30.79 -11.91
C ILE A 87 -6.91 31.86 -12.99
N ARG A 88 -8.16 32.13 -13.41
CA ARG A 88 -8.47 33.24 -14.31
C ARG A 88 -8.53 34.55 -13.52
N ILE A 89 -7.43 35.32 -13.53
CA ILE A 89 -7.41 36.65 -12.91
C ILE A 89 -8.24 37.61 -13.76
N THR A 90 -9.47 37.91 -13.34
CA THR A 90 -10.25 39.04 -13.87
C THR A 90 -9.73 40.32 -13.24
N ARG A 91 -9.05 41.15 -14.05
CA ARG A 91 -8.72 42.52 -13.64
C ARG A 91 -10.00 43.35 -13.79
N ASP A 92 -10.63 43.71 -12.68
CA ASP A 92 -11.69 44.72 -12.71
C ASP A 92 -11.11 46.07 -13.19
N PRO A 93 -11.77 46.77 -14.13
CA PRO A 93 -11.27 48.04 -14.63
C PRO A 93 -11.40 49.13 -13.56
N LYS A 94 -10.34 49.94 -13.45
CA LYS A 94 -10.25 51.08 -12.54
C LYS A 94 -11.35 52.11 -12.85
N PRO A 95 -12.13 52.57 -11.85
CA PRO A 95 -13.12 53.62 -12.07
C PRO A 95 -12.42 54.96 -12.34
N MET A 96 -12.96 55.71 -13.29
CA MET A 96 -12.56 57.08 -13.65
C MET A 96 -13.35 58.09 -12.83
#